data_AF-A0A973B0E4-F1
#
_entry.id   AF-A0A973B0E4-F1
#
_cell.length_a   1.000
_cell.length_b   1.000
_cell.length_c   1.000
_cell.angle_alpha   90.00
_cell.angle_beta   90.00
_cell.angle_gamma   90.00
#
_symmetry.space_group_name_H-M   'P 1'
#
loop_
_entity.id
_entity.type
_entity.pdbx_description
1 polymer ?
#
loop_
_entity_poly.entity_id
_entity_poly.type
_entity_poly.pdbx_seq_one_letter_code
_entity_poly.pdbx_strand_id
1 'polypeptide(L)'
;MTLTSKTSTHDAVTVASDSEWSLLLHLRSLRGGRSLEDVAQRAGIRADELSRIERGLTRQVRWETLLRLMRTYDCGPGDLMAIAVPVVIKYRTSPRNVMLAAMQSGVGNEVPQRRVLPREASTGLDAAAEQDLAEPTERGPIHRPFRPPNRSLTFQPGGV
;
A
#
# COMPACT_ATOMS: atom_id res chain seq x y z
N MET A 1 -31.42 15.82 -12.70
CA MET A 1 -30.23 15.68 -13.58
C MET A 1 -29.44 14.49 -13.09
N THR A 2 -29.48 13.38 -13.80
CA THR A 2 -28.87 12.11 -13.37
C THR A 2 -27.51 12.00 -14.03
N LEU A 3 -26.45 12.34 -13.31
CA LEU A 3 -25.07 12.21 -13.81
C LEU A 3 -24.66 10.74 -13.69
N THR A 4 -24.87 9.96 -14.76
CA THR A 4 -24.24 8.65 -14.91
C THR A 4 -22.77 8.84 -15.28
N SER A 5 -21.95 9.18 -14.30
CA SER A 5 -20.50 9.24 -14.46
C SER A 5 -19.97 7.81 -14.50
N LYS A 6 -19.61 7.33 -15.70
CA LYS A 6 -18.75 6.13 -15.86
C LYS A 6 -17.44 6.38 -15.12
N THR A 7 -17.33 5.92 -13.88
CA THR A 7 -16.09 5.94 -13.11
C THR A 7 -15.11 4.97 -13.78
N SER A 8 -14.06 5.53 -14.40
CA SER A 8 -12.97 4.76 -14.97
C SER A 8 -12.30 3.95 -13.85
N THR A 9 -12.26 2.63 -14.02
CA THR A 9 -11.74 1.66 -13.03
C THR A 9 -10.29 1.94 -12.59
N HIS A 10 -9.53 2.71 -13.37
CA HIS A 10 -8.12 3.01 -13.11
C HIS A 10 -7.84 3.94 -11.92
N ASP A 11 -8.85 4.61 -11.39
CA ASP A 11 -8.70 5.58 -10.30
C ASP A 11 -9.34 5.12 -8.98
N ALA A 12 -9.72 3.84 -8.94
CA ALA A 12 -10.28 3.17 -7.80
C ALA A 12 -9.19 2.59 -6.91
N VAL A 13 -9.36 2.70 -5.60
CA VAL A 13 -8.36 2.29 -4.62
C VAL A 13 -8.92 1.20 -3.73
N THR A 14 -8.18 0.08 -3.61
CA THR A 14 -8.55 -1.01 -2.71
C THR A 14 -8.33 -0.62 -1.26
N VAL A 15 -9.39 -0.66 -0.45
CA VAL A 15 -9.33 -0.36 1.00
C VAL A 15 -9.47 -1.60 1.86
N ALA A 16 -10.18 -2.61 1.38
CA ALA A 16 -10.30 -3.90 2.03
C ALA A 16 -10.38 -4.99 0.97
N SER A 17 -9.79 -6.14 1.25
CA SER A 17 -9.86 -7.31 0.40
C SER A 17 -9.97 -8.56 1.24
N ASP A 18 -10.82 -9.47 0.78
CA ASP A 18 -10.88 -10.87 1.19
C ASP A 18 -10.41 -11.75 0.01
N SER A 19 -10.33 -13.06 0.23
CA SER A 19 -9.96 -14.07 -0.77
C SER A 19 -10.78 -14.00 -2.07
N GLU A 20 -12.03 -13.56 -1.99
CA GLU A 20 -12.97 -13.54 -3.12
C GLU A 20 -13.51 -12.15 -3.47
N TRP A 21 -13.26 -11.12 -2.65
CA TRP A 21 -13.90 -9.83 -2.80
C TRP A 21 -12.94 -8.70 -2.47
N SER A 22 -12.99 -7.61 -3.22
CA SER A 22 -12.22 -6.39 -2.96
C SER A 22 -13.15 -5.18 -2.93
N LEU A 23 -13.07 -4.39 -1.87
CA LEU A 23 -13.77 -3.12 -1.73
C LEU A 23 -12.89 -2.00 -2.26
N LEU A 24 -13.40 -1.29 -3.26
CA LEU A 24 -12.76 -0.18 -3.94
C LEU A 24 -13.41 1.15 -3.55
N LEU A 25 -12.62 2.22 -3.46
CA LEU A 25 -13.07 3.60 -3.30
C LEU A 25 -12.71 4.46 -4.51
N HIS A 26 -13.64 5.29 -4.98
CA HIS A 26 -13.47 6.18 -6.14
C HIS A 26 -13.24 7.66 -5.75
N LEU A 27 -12.50 7.89 -4.66
CA LEU A 27 -12.36 9.24 -4.08
C LEU A 27 -11.68 10.25 -5.01
N ARG A 28 -10.63 9.84 -5.73
CA ARG A 28 -9.87 10.76 -6.58
C ARG A 28 -10.68 11.23 -7.80
N SER A 29 -11.49 10.33 -8.36
CA SER A 29 -12.42 10.65 -9.46
C SER A 29 -13.52 11.59 -8.97
N LEU A 30 -14.07 11.34 -7.78
CA LEU A 30 -15.07 12.21 -7.16
C LEU A 30 -14.50 13.58 -6.80
N ARG A 31 -13.25 13.66 -6.36
CA ARG A 31 -12.59 14.94 -6.05
C ARG A 31 -12.45 15.83 -7.29
N GLY A 32 -12.08 15.24 -8.42
CA GLY A 32 -11.85 15.98 -9.66
C GLY A 32 -10.79 17.06 -9.48
N GLY A 33 -11.10 18.31 -9.86
CA GLY A 33 -10.20 19.46 -9.73
C GLY A 33 -10.13 20.10 -8.33
N ARG A 34 -10.90 19.62 -7.34
CA ARG A 34 -10.90 20.20 -5.99
C ARG A 34 -9.58 19.90 -5.26
N SER A 35 -9.12 20.86 -4.45
CA SER A 35 -7.92 20.65 -3.64
C SER A 35 -8.20 19.63 -2.53
N LEU A 36 -7.16 18.88 -2.15
CA LEU A 36 -7.24 17.93 -1.03
C LEU A 36 -7.59 18.65 0.28
N GLU A 37 -7.02 19.84 0.49
CA GLU A 37 -7.26 20.64 1.69
C GLU A 37 -8.72 21.09 1.82
N ASP A 38 -9.31 21.63 0.75
CA ASP A 38 -10.70 22.10 0.75
C ASP A 38 -11.67 20.95 1.05
N VAL A 39 -11.47 19.80 0.39
CA VAL A 39 -12.32 18.62 0.65
C VAL A 39 -12.13 18.09 2.06
N ALA A 40 -10.89 17.97 2.54
CA ALA A 40 -10.61 17.47 3.88
C ALA A 40 -11.23 18.38 4.95
N GLN A 41 -11.14 19.70 4.77
CA GLN A 41 -11.75 20.69 5.65
C GLN A 41 -13.27 20.54 5.69
N ARG A 42 -13.94 20.42 4.53
CA ARG A 42 -15.40 20.23 4.46
C ARG A 42 -15.86 18.91 5.05
N ALA A 43 -15.09 17.85 4.87
CA ALA A 43 -15.37 16.52 5.43
C ALA A 43 -15.02 16.42 6.93
N GLY A 44 -14.33 17.41 7.50
CA GLY A 44 -13.90 17.41 8.90
C GLY A 44 -12.86 16.31 9.19
N ILE A 45 -11.93 16.08 8.27
CA ILE A 45 -10.79 15.17 8.44
C ILE A 45 -9.48 15.88 8.08
N ARG A 46 -8.34 15.27 8.43
CA ARG A 46 -7.03 15.83 8.08
C ARG A 46 -6.73 15.63 6.58
N ALA A 47 -6.12 16.61 5.93
CA ALA A 47 -5.68 16.49 4.54
C ALA A 47 -4.74 15.29 4.32
N ASP A 48 -3.83 15.03 5.28
CA ASP A 48 -2.94 13.85 5.27
C ASP A 48 -3.71 12.52 5.34
N GLU A 49 -4.83 12.50 6.09
CA GLU A 49 -5.69 11.33 6.20
C GLU A 49 -6.42 11.08 4.89
N LEU A 50 -7.04 12.13 4.32
CA LEU A 50 -7.68 12.03 3.00
C LEU A 50 -6.68 11.59 1.92
N SER A 51 -5.46 12.15 1.92
CA SER A 51 -4.42 11.76 0.96
C SER A 51 -3.98 10.30 1.13
N ARG A 52 -3.94 9.75 2.34
CA ARG A 52 -3.62 8.34 2.55
C ARG A 52 -4.75 7.43 2.10
N ILE A 53 -6.00 7.84 2.31
CA ILE A 53 -7.16 7.10 1.83
C ILE A 53 -7.20 7.10 0.29
N GLU A 54 -7.00 8.25 -0.37
CA GLU A 54 -6.94 8.36 -1.85
C GLU A 54 -5.79 7.57 -2.49
N ARG A 55 -4.78 7.16 -1.72
CA ARG A 55 -3.64 6.38 -2.21
C ARG A 55 -3.70 4.90 -1.81
N GLY A 56 -4.71 4.51 -1.04
CA GLY A 56 -4.85 3.13 -0.54
C GLY A 56 -3.86 2.76 0.55
N LEU A 57 -3.22 3.77 1.15
CA LEU A 57 -2.29 3.57 2.26
C LEU A 57 -3.05 3.30 3.57
N THR A 58 -4.35 3.61 3.60
CA THR A 58 -5.23 3.35 4.73
C THR A 58 -5.96 2.03 4.54
N ARG A 59 -5.70 1.06 5.43
CA ARG A 59 -6.35 -0.27 5.41
C ARG A 59 -7.73 -0.30 6.05
N GLN A 60 -8.09 0.72 6.83
CA GLN A 60 -9.35 0.77 7.56
C GLN A 60 -9.85 2.21 7.57
N VAL A 61 -11.07 2.42 7.08
CA VAL A 61 -11.75 3.71 7.12
C VAL A 61 -13.03 3.53 7.92
N ARG A 62 -13.26 4.42 8.89
CA ARG A 62 -14.48 4.40 9.68
C ARG A 62 -15.69 4.73 8.80
N TRP A 63 -16.82 4.08 9.05
CA TRP A 63 -18.04 4.32 8.29
C TRP A 63 -18.50 5.78 8.39
N GLU A 64 -18.37 6.40 9.57
CA GLU A 64 -18.69 7.81 9.78
C GLU A 64 -17.83 8.75 8.92
N THR A 65 -16.59 8.37 8.62
CA THR A 65 -15.73 9.13 7.71
C THR A 65 -16.24 9.00 6.26
N LEU A 66 -16.65 7.80 5.85
CA LEU A 66 -17.25 7.60 4.53
C LEU A 66 -18.55 8.40 4.37
N LEU A 67 -19.42 8.40 5.38
CA LEU A 67 -20.65 9.20 5.40
C LEU A 67 -20.37 10.71 5.24
N ARG A 68 -19.36 11.22 5.94
CA ARG A 68 -18.94 12.63 5.82
C ARG A 68 -18.39 12.94 4.43
N LEU A 69 -17.64 12.02 3.83
CA LEU A 69 -17.15 12.17 2.46
C LEU A 69 -18.29 12.13 1.45
N MET A 70 -19.25 11.22 1.57
CA MET A 70 -20.44 11.17 0.70
C MET A 70 -21.22 12.48 0.74
N ARG A 71 -21.43 13.05 1.94
CA ARG A 71 -22.04 14.37 2.08
C ARG A 71 -21.23 15.50 1.46
N THR A 72 -19.89 15.44 1.57
CA THR A 72 -18.99 16.46 1.02
C THR A 72 -18.93 16.43 -0.51
N TYR A 73 -19.02 15.23 -1.08
CA TYR A 73 -18.99 15.01 -2.52
C TYR A 73 -20.37 15.06 -3.17
N ASP A 74 -21.44 15.13 -2.38
CA ASP A 74 -22.84 15.05 -2.83
C ASP A 74 -23.09 13.78 -3.67
N CYS A 75 -22.65 12.64 -3.15
CA CYS A 75 -22.71 11.36 -3.84
C CYS A 75 -23.29 10.23 -2.98
N GLY A 76 -23.78 9.19 -3.63
CA GLY A 76 -24.28 7.99 -2.97
C GLY A 76 -23.18 6.94 -2.71
N PRO A 77 -23.50 5.87 -1.96
CA PRO A 77 -22.54 4.79 -1.69
C PRO A 77 -22.09 4.08 -2.96
N GLY A 78 -22.96 3.96 -3.98
CA GLY A 78 -22.63 3.34 -5.26
C GLY A 78 -21.67 4.17 -6.13
N ASP A 79 -21.63 5.50 -5.92
CA ASP A 79 -20.67 6.37 -6.60
C ASP A 79 -19.31 6.34 -5.89
N LEU A 80 -19.34 6.24 -4.55
CA LEU A 80 -18.14 6.24 -3.72
C LEU A 80 -17.42 4.89 -3.73
N MET A 81 -18.16 3.79 -3.73
CA MET A 81 -17.64 2.45 -3.46
C MET A 81 -18.07 1.45 -4.53
N ALA A 82 -17.15 0.55 -4.88
CA ALA A 82 -17.43 -0.58 -5.74
C ALA A 82 -16.90 -1.88 -5.12
N ILE A 83 -17.60 -2.97 -5.38
CA ILE A 83 -17.12 -4.31 -5.04
C ILE A 83 -16.56 -4.94 -6.31
N ALA A 84 -15.28 -5.29 -6.28
CA ALA A 84 -14.62 -6.03 -7.34
C ALA A 84 -14.43 -7.48 -6.92
N VAL A 85 -14.77 -8.41 -7.81
CA VAL A 85 -14.38 -9.81 -7.69
C VAL A 85 -13.01 -9.95 -8.34
N PRO A 86 -11.95 -10.33 -7.61
CA PRO A 86 -10.69 -10.67 -8.24
C PRO A 86 -10.96 -11.91 -9.11
N VAL A 87 -10.93 -11.74 -10.42
CA VAL A 87 -10.90 -12.88 -11.33
C VAL A 87 -9.55 -13.53 -11.11
N VAL A 88 -9.50 -14.54 -10.24
CA VAL A 88 -8.32 -15.39 -10.10
C VAL A 88 -8.20 -16.16 -11.40
N ILE A 89 -7.48 -15.59 -12.38
CA ILE A 89 -7.04 -16.33 -13.55
C ILE A 89 -5.98 -17.30 -13.02
N LYS A 90 -6.46 -18.43 -12.48
CA LYS A 90 -5.62 -19.61 -12.30
C LYS A 90 -5.24 -20.01 -13.71
N TYR A 91 -4.08 -19.59 -14.18
CA TYR A 91 -3.42 -20.29 -15.24
C TYR A 91 -3.15 -21.70 -14.70
N ARG A 92 -4.12 -22.61 -14.86
CA ARG A 92 -3.80 -24.00 -15.12
C ARG A 92 -3.12 -23.95 -16.48
N THR A 93 -1.86 -23.60 -16.44
CA THR A 93 -0.91 -23.82 -17.51
C THR A 93 -0.85 -25.34 -17.64
N SER A 94 -1.84 -25.90 -18.35
CA SER A 94 -1.76 -27.28 -18.77
C SER A 94 -0.51 -27.40 -19.62
N PRO A 95 0.27 -28.48 -19.51
CA PRO A 95 1.46 -28.68 -20.35
C PRO A 95 1.15 -28.48 -21.84
N ARG A 96 -0.09 -28.79 -22.24
CA ARG A 96 -0.62 -28.57 -23.59
C ARG A 96 -0.70 -27.09 -23.97
N ASN A 97 -1.12 -26.21 -23.06
CA ASN A 97 -1.19 -24.76 -23.32
C ASN A 97 0.20 -24.12 -23.38
N VAL A 98 1.18 -24.61 -22.61
CA VAL A 98 2.60 -24.21 -22.76
C VAL A 98 3.12 -24.61 -24.13
N MET A 99 2.85 -25.86 -24.53
CA MET A 99 3.33 -26.38 -25.81
C MET A 99 2.69 -25.64 -26.98
N LEU A 100 1.40 -25.30 -26.90
CA LEU A 100 0.73 -24.50 -27.92
C LEU A 100 1.31 -23.08 -28.01
N ALA A 101 1.56 -22.43 -26.87
CA ALA A 101 2.20 -21.11 -26.83
C ALA A 101 3.64 -21.15 -27.38
N ALA A 102 4.40 -22.20 -27.09
CA ALA A 102 5.76 -22.41 -27.61
C ALA A 102 5.77 -22.69 -29.12
N MET A 103 4.78 -23.44 -29.63
CA MET A 103 4.63 -23.66 -31.07
C MET A 103 4.21 -22.37 -31.81
N GLN A 104 3.35 -21.55 -31.19
CA GLN A 104 2.91 -20.27 -31.76
C GLN A 104 3.99 -19.19 -31.69
N SER A 105 4.89 -19.22 -30.71
CA SER A 105 5.98 -18.25 -30.59
C SER A 105 7.18 -18.57 -31.50
N GLY A 106 7.21 -19.74 -32.16
CA GLY A 106 8.27 -20.10 -33.11
C GLY A 106 9.66 -20.20 -32.48
N VAL A 107 9.76 -20.32 -31.16
CA VAL A 107 11.06 -20.41 -30.46
C VAL A 107 11.53 -21.86 -30.52
N GLY A 108 12.29 -22.14 -31.58
CA GLY A 108 13.17 -23.30 -31.64
C GLY A 108 14.07 -23.34 -30.42
N ASN A 109 14.20 -24.54 -29.87
CA ASN A 109 14.94 -24.88 -28.67
C ASN A 109 16.44 -24.53 -28.84
N GLU A 110 16.88 -23.33 -28.45
CA GLU A 110 18.30 -23.08 -28.24
C GLU A 110 18.72 -23.73 -26.93
N VAL A 111 19.27 -24.94 -27.05
CA VAL A 111 20.02 -25.62 -26.00
C VAL A 111 21.10 -24.66 -25.50
N PRO A 112 21.16 -24.31 -24.20
CA PRO A 112 22.26 -23.51 -23.69
C PRO A 112 23.54 -24.34 -23.80
N GLN A 113 24.36 -24.01 -24.79
CA GLN A 113 25.73 -24.50 -24.92
C GLN A 113 26.47 -24.14 -23.64
N ARG A 114 26.83 -25.19 -22.90
CA ARG A 114 27.69 -25.20 -21.73
C ARG A 114 28.94 -24.37 -22.04
N ARG A 115 28.98 -23.15 -21.52
CA ARG A 115 30.15 -22.27 -21.60
C ARG A 115 31.25 -22.90 -20.74
N VAL A 116 32.14 -23.64 -21.38
CA VAL A 116 33.39 -24.10 -20.77
C VAL A 116 34.25 -22.86 -20.57
N LEU A 117 34.44 -22.47 -19.30
CA LEU A 117 35.39 -21.42 -18.94
C LEU A 117 36.81 -21.93 -19.17
N PRO A 118 37.71 -21.15 -19.81
CA PRO A 118 39.12 -21.47 -19.86
C PRO A 118 39.73 -21.38 -18.46
N ARG A 119 40.53 -22.39 -18.15
CA ARG A 119 41.41 -22.46 -16.99
C ARG A 119 42.61 -21.53 -17.24
N GLU A 120 42.62 -20.38 -16.60
CA GLU A 120 43.82 -19.55 -16.42
C GLU A 120 44.15 -19.58 -14.93
N ALA A 121 45.17 -20.34 -14.55
CA ALA A 121 46.57 -19.90 -14.45
C ALA A 121 46.81 -19.17 -13.12
N SER A 122 47.34 -19.96 -12.20
CA SER A 122 47.91 -19.58 -10.92
C SER A 122 49.12 -18.64 -11.07
N THR A 123 49.06 -17.48 -10.44
CA THR A 123 50.20 -16.67 -9.94
C THR A 123 49.56 -15.69 -8.95
N GLY A 124 49.89 -15.59 -7.66
CA GLY A 124 51.19 -15.66 -7.01
C GLY A 124 51.50 -14.26 -6.48
N LEU A 125 51.54 -14.15 -5.14
CA LEU A 125 52.28 -13.19 -4.32
C LEU A 125 51.71 -11.78 -4.03
N ASP A 126 51.70 -11.53 -2.71
CA ASP A 126 52.05 -10.32 -1.97
C ASP A 126 51.20 -9.07 -2.07
N ALA A 127 50.45 -8.80 -1.00
CA ALA A 127 50.50 -7.49 -0.34
C ALA A 127 50.00 -7.61 1.11
N ALA A 128 50.91 -7.35 2.03
CA ALA A 128 50.67 -7.11 3.43
C ALA A 128 49.72 -5.92 3.65
N ALA A 129 48.87 -6.01 4.68
CA ALA A 129 48.43 -4.86 5.44
C ALA A 129 47.95 -5.33 6.82
N GLU A 130 48.73 -4.96 7.82
CA GLU A 130 48.42 -5.05 9.24
C GLU A 130 47.03 -4.47 9.54
N GLN A 131 46.24 -5.19 10.33
CA GLN A 131 45.13 -4.62 11.10
C GLN A 131 45.37 -4.93 12.56
N ASP A 132 46.16 -4.06 13.17
CA ASP A 132 46.15 -3.80 14.60
C ASP A 132 45.17 -2.65 14.89
N LEU A 133 44.74 -2.56 16.15
CA LEU A 133 43.97 -1.51 16.81
C LEU A 133 42.42 -1.60 16.88
N ALA A 134 42.01 -2.13 18.04
CA ALA A 134 41.12 -1.51 19.03
C ALA A 134 39.60 -1.75 18.96
N GLU A 135 39.13 -2.66 19.81
CA GLU A 135 37.87 -2.53 20.57
C GLU A 135 38.02 -1.44 21.67
N PRO A 136 37.01 -1.18 22.53
CA PRO A 136 35.61 -0.81 22.29
C PRO A 136 35.30 0.55 22.98
N THR A 137 34.22 1.25 22.64
CA THR A 137 33.70 2.32 23.52
C THR A 137 32.19 2.32 23.56
N GLU A 138 31.70 1.96 24.74
CA GLU A 138 30.33 2.06 25.22
C GLU A 138 29.75 3.46 25.07
N ARG A 139 28.48 3.55 24.65
CA ARG A 139 27.55 4.56 25.19
C ARG A 139 26.17 3.92 25.35
N GLY A 140 25.82 3.72 26.62
CA GLY A 140 24.55 3.18 27.09
C GLY A 140 23.34 4.12 26.93
N PRO A 141 22.19 3.71 27.49
CA PRO A 141 20.87 4.16 27.08
C PRO A 141 20.45 5.49 27.71
N ILE A 142 19.87 6.39 26.90
CA ILE A 142 19.28 7.64 27.38
C ILE A 142 17.92 7.33 28.00
N HIS A 143 17.91 7.23 29.33
CA HIS A 143 16.70 7.19 30.16
C HIS A 143 16.01 8.56 30.14
N ARG A 144 14.78 8.65 29.63
CA ARG A 144 13.91 9.81 29.87
C ARG A 144 12.84 9.42 30.90
N PRO A 145 12.69 10.15 32.03
CA PRO A 145 11.63 9.85 32.98
C PRO A 145 10.26 10.27 32.41
N PHE A 146 9.33 9.31 32.46
CA PHE A 146 7.91 9.50 32.14
C PHE A 146 7.24 10.31 33.25
N ARG A 147 6.60 11.44 32.90
CA ARG A 147 5.84 12.30 33.82
C ARG A 147 4.35 12.17 33.50
N PRO A 148 3.52 11.54 34.36
CA PRO A 148 2.08 11.50 34.16
C PRO A 148 1.42 12.85 34.54
N PRO A 149 0.35 13.29 33.85
CA PRO A 149 -0.46 14.41 34.32
C PRO A 149 -1.37 13.97 35.49
N ASN A 150 -1.14 14.57 36.66
CA ASN A 150 -2.06 14.55 37.80
C ASN A 150 -3.40 15.16 37.39
N ARG A 151 -4.46 14.34 37.34
CA ARG A 151 -5.84 14.84 37.32
C ARG A 151 -6.57 14.28 38.53
N SER A 152 -6.48 14.99 39.64
CA SER A 152 -7.31 14.79 40.81
C SER A 152 -8.76 15.10 40.43
N LEU A 153 -9.57 14.06 40.26
CA LEU A 153 -11.03 14.17 40.16
C LEU A 153 -11.58 14.33 41.58
N THR A 154 -11.83 15.57 41.98
CA THR A 154 -12.62 15.87 43.17
C THR A 154 -14.09 15.62 42.82
N PHE A 155 -14.63 14.48 43.26
CA PHE A 155 -16.05 14.18 43.21
C PHE A 155 -16.72 14.86 44.41
N GLN A 156 -17.54 15.89 44.17
CA GLN A 156 -18.49 16.39 45.15
C GLN A 156 -19.89 15.86 44.81
N PRO A 157 -20.52 15.09 45.71
CA PRO A 157 -21.97 14.97 45.74
C PRO A 157 -22.53 15.92 46.82
N GLY A 158 -23.05 17.07 46.40
CA GLY A 158 -24.05 17.84 47.15
C GLY A 158 -25.33 17.82 46.31
N GLY A 159 -26.44 17.27 46.79
CA GLY A 159 -27.40 17.95 47.67
C GLY A 159 -28.36 18.76 46.79
N VAL A 160 -29.68 18.60 46.80
CA VAL A 160 -30.67 18.21 47.82
C VAL A 160 -31.86 17.59 47.09
#